data_AF-A0A8H6KMZ0-F1
#
_entry.id   AF-A0A8H6KMZ0-F1
#
_cell.length_a   1.000
_cell.length_b   1.000
_cell.length_c   1.000
_cell.angle_alpha   90.00
_cell.angle_beta   90.00
_cell.angle_gamma   90.00
#
_symmetry.space_group_name_H-M   'P 1'
#
loop_
_entity.id
_entity.type
_entity.pdbx_description
1 polymer ?
#
loop_
_entity_poly.entity_id
_entity_poly.type
_entity_poly.pdbx_seq_one_letter_code
_entity_poly.pdbx_strand_id
1 'polypeptide(L)'
;AKHTDTFSSSDDSGGLESTKTANITCPASDNSIFSAQDAPARHFRLICGHDYNSEDGSIDLSSENATTMAGCIDLCAARKECVGAGWGDYYGNHVCWMKSRLGKQNVSGNWYFAVDLNTTSSS
;
A
#
# COMPACT_ATOMS: atom_id res chain seq x y z
N ALA A 1 46.18 13.24 10.85
CA ALA A 1 44.81 12.78 11.17
C ALA A 1 43.81 13.75 10.54
N LYS A 2 42.92 13.23 9.70
CA LYS A 2 41.53 13.67 9.47
C LYS A 2 40.93 12.72 8.43
N HIS A 3 40.39 11.60 8.93
CA HIS A 3 39.35 10.86 8.23
C HIS A 3 38.18 11.83 8.05
N THR A 4 37.60 11.88 6.85
CA THR A 4 36.31 12.55 6.64
C THR A 4 35.46 11.58 5.84
N ASP A 5 34.34 11.23 6.45
CA ASP A 5 33.63 9.99 6.26
C ASP A 5 32.79 9.98 4.98
N THR A 6 32.89 8.87 4.25
CA THR A 6 32.00 8.50 3.15
C THR A 6 30.62 8.17 3.73
N PHE A 7 29.60 8.94 3.39
CA PHE A 7 28.22 8.54 3.62
C PHE A 7 27.82 7.47 2.58
N SER A 8 28.18 6.23 2.89
CA SER A 8 27.49 5.05 2.37
C SER A 8 26.57 4.55 3.48
N SER A 9 25.26 4.65 3.27
CA SER A 9 24.28 3.92 4.08
C SER A 9 23.36 3.19 3.11
N SER A 10 23.89 2.13 2.54
CA SER A 10 23.10 1.00 2.04
C SER A 10 22.99 0.01 3.20
N ASP A 11 21.96 0.17 4.03
CA ASP A 11 21.54 -0.86 4.99
C ASP A 11 20.38 -1.64 4.35
N ASP A 12 20.74 -2.60 3.49
CA ASP A 12 19.86 -3.67 3.01
C ASP A 12 19.74 -4.74 4.11
N SER A 13 19.00 -4.39 5.16
CA SER A 13 18.61 -5.32 6.23
C SER A 13 17.22 -4.96 6.73
N GLY A 14 16.22 -5.24 5.88
CA GLY A 14 14.88 -5.67 6.28
C GLY A 14 14.13 -4.82 7.31
N GLY A 15 14.36 -3.51 7.36
CA GLY A 15 13.55 -2.59 8.13
C GLY A 15 12.23 -2.33 7.41
N LEU A 16 11.11 -2.62 8.08
CA LEU A 16 9.79 -2.29 7.55
C LEU A 16 9.65 -0.78 7.42
N GLU A 17 9.63 -0.26 6.20
CA GLU A 17 9.53 1.19 5.95
C GLU A 17 8.17 1.73 6.41
N SER A 18 8.14 2.93 6.98
CA SER A 18 6.90 3.60 7.39
C SER A 18 6.32 4.46 6.26
N THR A 19 4.99 4.44 6.10
CA THR A 19 4.27 5.33 5.16
C THR A 19 4.52 6.80 5.41
N LYS A 20 4.97 7.19 6.61
CA LYS A 20 5.36 8.56 6.94
C LYS A 20 6.46 9.11 6.03
N THR A 21 7.39 8.26 5.61
CA THR A 21 8.55 8.64 4.78
C THR A 21 8.61 7.90 3.45
N ALA A 22 7.78 6.87 3.26
CA ALA A 22 7.82 6.02 2.09
C ALA A 22 7.48 6.78 0.80
N ASN A 23 8.37 6.68 -0.18
CA ASN A 23 8.10 7.08 -1.55
C ASN A 23 7.69 5.85 -2.38
N ILE A 24 6.42 5.48 -2.30
CA ILE A 24 5.88 4.27 -2.93
C ILE A 24 5.64 4.52 -4.42
N THR A 25 6.35 3.78 -5.29
CA THR A 25 6.25 3.91 -6.74
C THR A 25 6.24 2.54 -7.42
N CYS A 26 5.42 2.36 -8.45
CA CYS A 26 5.40 1.12 -9.23
C CYS A 26 6.17 1.31 -10.53
N PRO A 27 6.99 0.32 -10.93
CA PRO A 27 7.13 -1.02 -10.35
C PRO A 27 8.19 -1.14 -9.22
N ALA A 28 8.90 -0.06 -8.86
CA ALA A 28 10.06 -0.13 -7.96
C ALA A 28 9.76 -0.67 -6.55
N SER A 29 8.56 -0.41 -6.04
CA SER A 29 8.09 -0.82 -4.72
C SER A 29 7.29 -2.14 -4.74
N ASP A 30 7.21 -2.84 -5.88
CA ASP A 30 6.40 -4.06 -5.97
C ASP A 30 6.83 -5.10 -4.93
N ASN A 31 5.83 -5.78 -4.35
CA ASN A 31 5.98 -6.78 -3.29
C ASN A 31 6.66 -6.28 -1.99
N SER A 32 6.97 -4.98 -1.88
CA SER A 32 7.49 -4.36 -0.65
C SER A 32 6.40 -4.31 0.42
N ILE A 33 6.81 -4.31 1.69
CA ILE A 33 5.90 -4.21 2.83
C ILE A 33 6.12 -2.86 3.51
N PHE A 34 5.03 -2.18 3.88
CA PHE A 34 5.04 -0.88 4.55
C PHE A 34 4.26 -0.93 5.87
N SER A 35 4.73 -0.22 6.89
CA SER A 35 4.01 0.03 8.14
C SER A 35 3.20 1.32 8.05
N ALA A 36 1.93 1.27 8.44
CA ALA A 36 1.08 2.47 8.47
C ALA A 36 1.53 3.42 9.59
N GLN A 37 1.58 4.72 9.32
CA GLN A 37 2.23 5.69 10.22
C GLN A 37 1.51 5.84 11.56
N ASP A 38 0.17 5.86 11.56
CA ASP A 38 -0.66 6.02 12.75
C ASP A 38 -1.13 4.67 13.34
N ALA A 39 -0.85 3.58 12.64
CA ALA A 39 -1.15 2.21 13.07
C ALA A 39 0.03 1.28 12.74
N PRO A 40 1.21 1.44 13.38
CA PRO A 40 2.45 0.78 12.99
C PRO A 40 2.40 -0.75 13.10
N ALA A 41 1.45 -1.32 13.84
CA ALA A 41 1.20 -2.77 13.89
C ALA A 41 0.41 -3.31 12.68
N ARG A 42 -0.09 -2.45 11.80
CA ARG A 42 -0.71 -2.84 10.52
C ARG A 42 0.32 -2.72 9.42
N HIS A 43 0.43 -3.79 8.63
CA HIS A 43 1.46 -3.93 7.61
C HIS A 43 0.80 -4.25 6.29
N PHE A 44 1.26 -3.58 5.24
CA PHE A 44 0.63 -3.66 3.93
C PHE A 44 1.65 -4.07 2.89
N ARG A 45 1.34 -5.13 2.15
CA ARG A 45 2.12 -5.52 0.98
C ARG A 45 1.62 -4.79 -0.24
N LEU A 46 2.52 -4.09 -0.93
CA LEU A 46 2.21 -3.47 -2.21
C LEU A 46 2.24 -4.51 -3.32
N ILE A 47 1.25 -4.43 -4.20
CA ILE A 47 1.11 -5.20 -5.42
C ILE A 47 0.92 -4.22 -6.57
N CYS A 48 1.88 -4.17 -7.48
CA CYS A 48 1.88 -3.23 -8.60
C CYS A 48 1.11 -3.77 -9.81
N GLY A 49 0.38 -2.88 -10.50
CA GLY A 49 -0.30 -3.22 -11.75
C GLY A 49 -1.56 -4.08 -11.58
N HIS A 50 -2.16 -4.04 -10.39
CA HIS A 50 -3.29 -4.88 -10.02
C HIS A 50 -4.35 -4.11 -9.24
N ASP A 51 -5.58 -4.62 -9.31
CA ASP A 51 -6.72 -4.17 -8.50
C ASP A 51 -7.59 -5.38 -8.11
N TYR A 52 -8.61 -5.13 -7.29
CA TYR A 52 -9.66 -6.07 -6.90
C TYR A 52 -11.02 -5.42 -7.13
N ASN A 53 -11.59 -5.53 -8.32
CA ASN A 53 -12.90 -4.93 -8.61
C ASN A 53 -14.07 -5.73 -7.96
N SER A 54 -15.24 -5.09 -7.87
CA SER A 54 -16.44 -5.69 -7.25
C SER A 54 -17.04 -6.84 -8.08
N GLU A 55 -16.88 -6.83 -9.42
CA GLU A 55 -17.35 -7.92 -10.30
C GLU A 55 -16.61 -9.23 -10.01
N ASP A 56 -15.36 -9.12 -9.57
CA ASP A 56 -14.50 -10.23 -9.15
C ASP A 56 -14.65 -10.57 -7.65
N GLY A 57 -15.67 -10.05 -6.96
CA GLY A 57 -16.07 -10.46 -5.62
C GLY A 57 -15.43 -9.67 -4.48
N SER A 58 -14.82 -8.52 -4.77
CA SER A 58 -14.42 -7.58 -3.71
C SER A 58 -15.61 -6.79 -3.17
N ILE A 59 -15.47 -6.24 -1.96
CA ILE A 59 -16.49 -5.36 -1.36
C ILE A 59 -15.82 -4.05 -0.97
N ASP A 60 -16.22 -2.97 -1.62
CA ASP A 60 -15.75 -1.62 -1.29
C ASP A 60 -16.34 -1.15 0.05
N LEU A 61 -15.49 -0.55 0.88
CA LEU A 61 -15.89 0.14 2.10
C LEU A 61 -16.29 1.58 1.80
N SER A 62 -15.40 2.28 1.11
CA SER A 62 -15.62 3.63 0.58
C SER A 62 -14.45 4.00 -0.32
N SER A 63 -14.57 5.15 -0.97
CA SER A 63 -13.48 5.81 -1.66
C SER A 63 -13.20 7.20 -1.09
N GLU A 64 -11.93 7.59 -1.09
CA GLU A 64 -11.46 8.91 -0.67
C GLU A 64 -10.33 9.38 -1.58
N ASN A 65 -10.19 10.70 -1.75
CA ASN A 65 -9.06 11.25 -2.50
C ASN A 65 -7.77 11.04 -1.69
N ALA A 66 -6.73 10.52 -2.33
CA ALA A 66 -5.42 10.37 -1.72
C ALA A 66 -4.34 10.83 -2.72
N THR A 67 -3.46 11.73 -2.29
CA THR A 67 -2.39 12.26 -3.15
C THR A 67 -1.28 11.25 -3.40
N THR A 68 -1.12 10.24 -2.53
CA THR A 68 -0.07 9.22 -2.62
C THR A 68 -0.62 7.85 -2.22
N MET A 69 0.04 6.79 -2.69
CA MET A 69 -0.24 5.42 -2.24
C MET A 69 -0.01 5.26 -0.73
N ALA A 70 1.00 5.93 -0.16
CA ALA A 70 1.24 5.94 1.28
C ALA A 70 0.02 6.47 2.05
N GLY A 71 -0.58 7.58 1.60
CA GLY A 71 -1.81 8.11 2.18
C GLY A 71 -2.99 7.13 2.04
N CYS A 72 -3.08 6.39 0.92
CA CYS A 72 -4.12 5.37 0.75
C CYS A 72 -3.95 4.19 1.73
N ILE A 73 -2.72 3.78 2.02
CA ILE A 73 -2.43 2.79 3.06
C ILE A 73 -2.91 3.29 4.43
N ASP A 74 -2.61 4.54 4.77
CA ASP A 74 -3.00 5.11 6.07
C ASP A 74 -4.52 5.22 6.22
N LEU A 75 -5.23 5.62 5.17
CA LEU A 75 -6.71 5.64 5.15
C LEU A 75 -7.30 4.25 5.42
N CYS A 76 -6.74 3.21 4.78
CA CYS A 76 -7.16 1.84 5.04
C CYS A 76 -6.80 1.40 6.46
N ALA A 77 -5.59 1.72 6.94
CA ALA A 77 -5.12 1.35 8.27
C ALA A 77 -5.96 1.97 9.40
N ALA A 78 -6.53 3.15 9.18
CA ALA A 78 -7.45 3.82 10.12
C ALA A 78 -8.79 3.09 10.30
N ARG A 79 -9.13 2.13 9.42
CA ARG A 79 -10.40 1.41 9.43
C ARG A 79 -10.19 -0.07 9.70
N LYS A 80 -10.68 -0.55 10.84
CA LYS A 80 -10.43 -1.92 11.30
C LYS A 80 -10.89 -2.97 10.29
N GLU A 81 -11.99 -2.72 9.59
CA GLU A 81 -12.57 -3.61 8.60
C GLU A 81 -11.89 -3.55 7.22
N CYS A 82 -10.98 -2.62 6.98
CA CYS A 82 -10.27 -2.53 5.70
C CYS A 82 -9.23 -3.64 5.58
N VAL A 83 -9.33 -4.47 4.54
CA VAL A 83 -8.41 -5.58 4.25
C VAL A 83 -7.41 -5.25 3.14
N GLY A 84 -7.62 -4.13 2.46
CA GLY A 84 -6.73 -3.62 1.42
C GLY A 84 -7.33 -2.43 0.70
N ALA A 85 -6.50 -1.72 -0.05
CA ALA A 85 -6.91 -0.55 -0.80
C ALA A 85 -6.20 -0.43 -2.14
N GLY A 86 -6.96 -0.09 -3.17
CA GLY A 86 -6.47 0.23 -4.50
C GLY A 86 -6.31 1.73 -4.67
N TRP A 87 -5.21 2.18 -5.25
CA TRP A 87 -4.95 3.57 -5.58
C TRP A 87 -4.59 3.68 -7.06
N GLY A 88 -5.32 4.53 -7.77
CA GLY A 88 -5.11 4.70 -9.20
C GLY A 88 -5.78 5.95 -9.73
N ASP A 89 -5.43 6.30 -10.96
CA ASP A 89 -6.09 7.38 -11.69
C ASP A 89 -7.51 6.99 -12.07
N TYR A 90 -8.47 7.74 -11.53
CA TYR A 90 -9.87 7.65 -11.85
C TYR A 90 -10.31 8.98 -12.47
N TYR A 91 -10.30 9.03 -13.81
CA TYR A 91 -10.62 10.21 -14.60
C TYR A 91 -9.78 11.45 -14.25
N GLY A 92 -8.46 11.28 -14.07
CA GLY A 92 -7.52 12.37 -13.75
C GLY A 92 -7.37 12.65 -12.26
N ASN A 93 -8.06 11.91 -11.39
CA ASN A 93 -7.96 12.04 -9.94
C ASN A 93 -7.41 10.75 -9.32
N HIS A 94 -6.43 10.88 -8.43
CA HIS A 94 -5.92 9.73 -7.69
C HIS A 94 -6.84 9.43 -6.51
N VAL A 95 -7.58 8.34 -6.62
CA VAL A 95 -8.60 7.91 -5.65
C VAL A 95 -8.14 6.64 -4.96
N CYS A 96 -8.29 6.61 -3.63
CA CYS A 96 -8.11 5.44 -2.80
C CYS A 96 -9.44 4.70 -2.64
N TRP A 97 -9.49 3.46 -3.11
CA TRP A 97 -10.63 2.55 -3.00
C TRP A 97 -10.35 1.51 -1.93
N MET A 98 -10.87 1.75 -0.72
CA MET A 98 -10.72 0.86 0.43
C MET A 98 -11.71 -0.29 0.35
N LYS A 99 -11.27 -1.50 0.71
CA LYS A 99 -12.06 -2.73 0.59
C LYS A 99 -12.16 -3.44 1.93
N SER A 100 -13.34 -4.00 2.23
CA SER A 100 -13.58 -4.87 3.39
C SER A 100 -13.39 -6.35 3.08
N ARG A 101 -13.38 -6.68 1.79
CA ARG A 101 -13.13 -8.02 1.30
C ARG A 101 -12.42 -7.93 -0.03
N LEU A 102 -11.39 -8.75 -0.20
CA LEU A 102 -10.75 -8.95 -1.49
C LEU A 102 -11.47 -10.06 -2.27
N GLY A 103 -11.62 -9.83 -3.57
CA GLY A 103 -12.09 -10.80 -4.53
C GLY A 103 -10.93 -11.47 -5.25
N LYS A 104 -11.13 -11.82 -6.51
CA LYS A 104 -10.04 -12.21 -7.41
C LYS A 104 -9.25 -10.97 -7.84
N GLN A 105 -7.93 -11.08 -7.82
CA GLN A 105 -7.03 -10.05 -8.32
C GLN A 105 -7.14 -9.94 -9.85
N ASN A 106 -7.28 -8.72 -10.37
CA ASN A 106 -7.28 -8.42 -11.79
C ASN A 106 -6.00 -7.67 -12.21
N VAL A 107 -5.67 -7.72 -13.50
CA VAL A 107 -4.59 -6.89 -14.07
C VAL A 107 -5.13 -5.49 -14.30
N SER A 108 -4.40 -4.47 -13.82
CA SER A 108 -4.74 -3.07 -13.95
C SER A 108 -3.47 -2.22 -13.92
N GLY A 109 -2.85 -2.03 -15.09
CA GLY A 109 -1.43 -1.63 -15.20
C GLY A 109 -1.00 -0.36 -14.46
N ASN A 110 -1.89 0.63 -14.32
CA ASN A 110 -1.58 1.90 -13.65
C ASN A 110 -2.02 1.94 -12.17
N TRP A 111 -2.53 0.83 -11.64
CA TRP A 111 -3.03 0.75 -10.28
C TRP A 111 -2.00 0.17 -9.32
N TYR A 112 -2.07 0.68 -8.11
CA TYR A 112 -1.30 0.25 -6.95
C TYR A 112 -2.29 -0.41 -6.01
N PHE A 113 -1.98 -1.58 -5.46
CA PHE A 113 -2.84 -2.20 -4.46
C PHE A 113 -2.05 -2.54 -3.21
N ALA A 114 -2.57 -2.15 -2.05
CA ALA A 114 -2.03 -2.55 -0.75
C ALA A 114 -2.93 -3.59 -0.10
N VAL A 115 -2.38 -4.75 0.24
CA VAL A 115 -3.07 -5.82 0.97
C VAL A 115 -2.65 -5.80 2.44
N ASP A 116 -3.60 -5.75 3.37
CA ASP A 116 -3.31 -5.86 4.80
C ASP A 116 -2.92 -7.29 5.16
N LEU A 117 -1.70 -7.46 5.66
CA LEU A 117 -1.15 -8.75 6.06
C LEU A 117 -1.82 -9.31 7.31
N ASN A 118 -2.41 -8.47 8.17
CA ASN A 118 -3.13 -8.93 9.36
C ASN A 118 -4.43 -9.67 9.03
N THR A 119 -4.90 -9.58 7.78
CA THR A 119 -6.14 -10.19 7.31
C THR A 119 -5.90 -11.47 6.51
N THR A 120 -4.67 -11.69 6.06
CA THR A 120 -4.23 -12.89 5.33
C THR A 120 -4.07 -14.15 6.19
N SER A 121 -4.37 -14.09 7.49
CA SER A 121 -4.37 -15.26 8.39
C SER A 121 -5.70 -16.02 8.44
N SER A 122 -6.70 -15.66 7.63
CA SER A 122 -7.96 -16.41 7.57
C SER A 122 -7.86 -17.48 6.49
N SER A 123 -7.85 -18.73 6.97
CA SER A 123 -7.70 -20.01 6.28
C SER A 123 -8.68 -20.26 5.14
#